data_AF-A0A0R2QFB3-F1
#
_entry.id   AF-A0A0R2QFB3-F1
#
_cell.length_a   1.000
_cell.length_b   1.000
_cell.length_c   1.000
_cell.angle_alpha   90.00
_cell.angle_beta   90.00
_cell.angle_gamma   90.00
#
_symmetry.space_group_name_H-M   'P 1'
#
loop_
_entity.id
_entity.type
_entity.pdbx_description
1 polymer ?
#
loop_
_entity_poly.entity_id
_entity_poly.type
_entity_poly.pdbx_seq_one_letter_code
_entity_poly.pdbx_strand_id
1 'polypeptide(L)'
;MRLHVANHPLITHKLTVLRDKRTPSPQFRQLVEELVTLLAYEATRDIRVQEVEIETPVQKTTGVKISNPKPLIVPVLRAGLGMLEGMVKLLPSAEVGFLGIKRNEETLEPYTYANRLPDDLENRQVFIIDPMLATGGTLNDSIDYIFERGAVSATCVCLLGAPEGVENVRAHLLAKWPDREVEV
;
A
#
# COMPACT_ATOMS: atom_id res chain seq x y z
N MET A 1 -0.31 0.97 -15.31
CA MET A 1 0.05 1.70 -14.07
C MET A 1 -0.52 3.11 -14.08
N ARG A 2 -1.31 3.45 -13.07
CA ARG A 2 -1.76 4.81 -12.76
C ARG A 2 -0.87 5.37 -11.65
N LEU A 3 -0.40 6.61 -11.79
CA LEU A 3 0.34 7.32 -10.74
C LEU A 3 -0.58 8.40 -10.17
N HIS A 4 -0.80 8.41 -8.86
CA HIS A 4 -1.56 9.44 -8.17
C HIS A 4 -0.67 10.22 -7.19
N VAL A 5 -0.35 11.46 -7.55
CA VAL A 5 0.38 12.37 -6.65
C VAL A 5 -0.63 13.12 -5.79
N ALA A 6 -0.76 12.73 -4.52
CA ALA A 6 -1.68 13.36 -3.59
C ALA A 6 -1.34 14.84 -3.37
N ASN A 7 -2.21 15.72 -3.86
CA ASN A 7 -2.02 17.17 -3.82
C ASN A 7 -2.96 17.82 -2.81
N HIS A 8 -2.61 17.74 -1.53
CA HIS A 8 -3.38 18.34 -0.43
C HIS A 8 -2.48 19.18 0.49
N PRO A 9 -2.87 20.41 0.89
CA PRO A 9 -2.02 21.29 1.69
C PRO A 9 -1.52 20.68 3.02
N LEU A 10 -2.35 19.88 3.70
CA LEU A 10 -1.91 19.17 4.91
C LEU A 10 -0.85 18.10 4.62
N ILE A 11 -0.92 17.42 3.47
CA ILE A 11 0.11 16.46 3.06
C ILE A 11 1.40 17.22 2.80
N THR A 12 1.36 18.30 2.01
CA THR A 12 2.53 19.14 1.72
C THR A 12 3.16 19.70 3.00
N HIS A 13 2.35 20.21 3.93
CA HIS A 13 2.82 20.72 5.22
C HIS A 13 3.50 19.63 6.04
N LYS A 14 2.83 18.50 6.27
CA LYS A 14 3.38 17.40 7.08
C LYS A 14 4.63 16.80 6.45
N LEU A 15 4.66 16.68 5.12
CA LEU A 15 5.82 16.20 4.40
C LEU A 15 7.02 17.16 4.53
N THR A 16 6.77 18.47 4.56
CA THR A 16 7.81 19.47 4.80
C THR A 16 8.45 19.27 6.17
N VAL A 17 7.64 19.07 7.21
CA VAL A 17 8.15 18.81 8.57
C VAL A 17 8.85 17.44 8.61
N LEU A 18 8.28 16.40 8.01
CA LEU A 18 8.89 15.06 7.98
C LEU A 18 10.29 15.06 7.35
N ARG A 19 10.49 15.88 6.31
CA ARG A 19 11.78 16.00 5.60
C ARG A 19 12.81 16.91 6.30
N ASP A 20 12.40 17.74 7.25
CA ASP A 20 13.35 18.57 8.00
C ASP A 20 14.26 17.68 8.85
N LYS A 21 15.57 17.76 8.62
CA LYS A 21 16.59 17.00 9.37
C LYS A 21 16.59 17.26 10.88
N ARG A 22 15.93 18.33 11.33
CA ARG A 22 15.79 18.69 12.75
C ARG A 22 14.60 18.02 13.42
N THR A 23 13.71 17.37 12.66
CA THR A 23 12.51 16.72 13.17
C THR A 23 12.89 15.53 14.08
N PRO A 24 12.51 15.56 15.37
CA PRO A 24 12.82 14.49 16.30
C PRO A 24 12.11 13.18 15.93
N SER A 25 12.74 12.04 16.24
CA SER A 25 12.21 10.71 15.88
C SER A 25 10.77 10.43 16.34
N PRO A 26 10.30 10.86 17.53
CA PRO A 26 8.89 10.69 17.91
C PRO A 26 7.93 11.45 16.98
N GLN A 27 8.28 12.70 16.64
CA GLN A 27 7.49 13.52 15.73
C GLN A 27 7.50 12.95 14.31
N PHE A 28 8.65 12.42 13.85
CA PHE A 28 8.74 11.74 12.57
C PHE A 28 7.75 10.57 12.48
N ARG A 29 7.70 9.71 13.50
CA ARG A 29 6.76 8.57 13.53
C ARG A 29 5.30 9.01 13.50
N GLN A 30 4.96 10.04 14.28
CA GLN A 30 3.61 10.62 14.27
C GLN A 30 3.24 11.16 12.88
N LEU A 31 4.16 11.88 12.23
CA LEU A 31 3.92 12.43 10.89
C LEU A 31 3.75 11.34 9.84
N VAL A 32 4.49 10.23 9.93
CA VAL A 32 4.30 9.06 9.05
C VAL A 32 2.88 8.51 9.22
N GLU A 33 2.41 8.25 10.44
CA GLU A 33 1.04 7.76 10.68
C GLU A 33 -0.02 8.73 10.11
N GLU A 34 0.12 10.03 10.39
CA GLU A 34 -0.80 11.06 9.93
C GLU A 34 -0.83 11.16 8.39
N LEU A 35 0.34 11.16 7.75
CA LEU A 35 0.45 11.18 6.28
C LEU A 35 -0.19 9.94 5.67
N VAL A 36 0.09 8.76 6.22
CA VAL A 36 -0.48 7.51 5.70
C VAL A 36 -1.99 7.45 5.89
N THR A 37 -2.52 8.00 6.98
CA THR A 37 -3.97 8.12 7.17
C THR A 37 -4.60 8.96 6.04
N LEU A 38 -3.95 10.07 5.65
CA LEU A 38 -4.43 10.90 4.54
C LEU A 38 -4.31 10.19 3.18
N LEU A 39 -3.20 9.50 2.94
CA LEU A 39 -3.00 8.74 1.71
C LEU A 39 -3.92 7.52 1.62
N ALA A 40 -4.22 6.88 2.74
CA ALA A 40 -5.15 5.76 2.82
C ALA A 40 -6.57 6.18 2.39
N TYR A 41 -7.00 7.40 2.76
CA TYR A 41 -8.29 7.93 2.29
C TYR A 41 -8.34 8.02 0.75
N GLU A 42 -7.27 8.50 0.11
CA GLU A 42 -7.19 8.56 -1.35
C GLU A 42 -7.03 7.17 -1.99
N ALA A 43 -6.16 6.33 -1.44
CA ALA A 43 -5.84 5.00 -1.97
C ALA A 43 -7.04 4.04 -1.93
N THR A 44 -7.98 4.25 -0.99
CA THR A 44 -9.15 3.39 -0.81
C THR A 44 -10.39 3.87 -1.57
N ARG A 45 -10.24 4.87 -2.45
CA ARG A 45 -11.34 5.44 -3.24
C ARG A 45 -12.13 4.40 -4.03
N ASP A 46 -11.43 3.39 -4.56
CA ASP A 46 -12.00 2.31 -5.38
C ASP A 46 -11.99 0.95 -4.64
N ILE A 47 -12.05 0.96 -3.30
CA ILE A 47 -12.17 -0.27 -2.51
C ILE A 47 -13.47 -1.01 -2.86
N ARG A 48 -13.38 -2.33 -3.07
CA ARG A 48 -14.53 -3.15 -3.43
C ARG A 48 -15.53 -3.22 -2.28
N VAL A 49 -16.78 -2.96 -2.62
CA VAL A 49 -17.92 -3.06 -1.73
C VAL A 49 -19.01 -3.94 -2.34
N GLN A 50 -19.87 -4.46 -1.48
CA GLN A 50 -21.06 -5.21 -1.85
C GLN A 50 -22.26 -4.67 -1.09
N GLU A 51 -23.42 -4.66 -1.76
CA GLU A 51 -24.68 -4.28 -1.15
C GLU A 51 -25.07 -5.25 -0.03
N VAL A 52 -25.77 -4.72 0.97
CA VAL A 52 -26.30 -5.50 2.09
C VAL A 52 -27.57 -4.84 2.61
N GLU A 53 -28.62 -5.64 2.86
CA GLU A 53 -29.81 -5.16 3.58
C GLU A 53 -29.44 -4.94 5.05
N ILE A 54 -29.77 -3.76 5.57
CA ILE A 54 -29.59 -3.40 6.98
C ILE A 54 -30.91 -2.91 7.57
N GLU A 55 -31.05 -3.06 8.88
CA GLU A 55 -32.14 -2.46 9.63
C GLU A 55 -31.59 -1.31 10.48
N THR A 56 -32.09 -0.12 10.20
CA THR A 56 -31.80 1.08 11.01
C THR A 56 -32.83 1.21 12.12
N PRO A 57 -32.62 2.07 13.14
CA PRO A 57 -33.64 2.33 14.16
C PRO A 57 -35.00 2.85 13.62
N VAL A 58 -35.08 3.22 12.33
CA VAL A 58 -36.29 3.77 11.71
C VAL A 58 -36.91 2.81 10.70
N GLN A 59 -36.10 2.18 9.85
CA GLN A 59 -36.57 1.29 8.78
C GLN A 59 -35.46 0.40 8.21
N LYS A 60 -35.85 -0.62 7.44
CA LYS A 60 -34.95 -1.37 6.57
C LYS A 60 -34.49 -0.54 5.37
N THR A 61 -33.25 -0.72 4.96
CA THR A 61 -32.67 -0.07 3.78
C THR A 61 -31.49 -0.88 3.22
N THR A 62 -30.98 -0.49 2.06
CA THR A 62 -29.76 -1.03 1.47
C THR A 62 -28.58 -0.14 1.82
N GLY A 63 -27.54 -0.74 2.41
CA GLY A 63 -26.23 -0.13 2.60
C GLY A 63 -25.14 -0.88 1.84
N VAL A 64 -23.88 -0.55 2.13
CA VAL A 64 -22.72 -1.26 1.58
C VAL A 64 -21.80 -1.74 2.69
N LYS A 65 -21.11 -2.84 2.44
CA LYS A 65 -19.98 -3.32 3.26
C LYS A 65 -18.79 -3.61 2.37
N ILE A 66 -17.59 -3.60 2.93
CA ILE A 66 -16.37 -4.05 2.23
C ILE A 66 -16.58 -5.50 1.75
N SER A 67 -16.22 -5.77 0.50
CA SER A 67 -16.39 -7.07 -0.12
C SER A 67 -15.47 -8.13 0.50
N ASN A 68 -15.86 -9.40 0.31
CA ASN A 68 -14.98 -10.54 0.56
C ASN A 68 -14.31 -11.02 -0.75
N PRO A 69 -13.05 -11.47 -0.72
CA PRO A 69 -12.13 -11.40 0.42
C PRO A 69 -11.79 -9.95 0.79
N LYS A 70 -11.62 -9.69 2.08
CA LYS A 70 -11.24 -8.35 2.57
C LYS A 70 -9.91 -7.91 1.96
N PRO A 71 -9.63 -6.61 1.78
CA PRO A 71 -8.33 -6.18 1.30
C PRO A 71 -7.20 -6.65 2.23
N LEU A 72 -6.02 -6.85 1.64
CA LEU A 72 -4.79 -7.18 2.36
C LEU A 72 -3.88 -5.96 2.42
N ILE A 73 -3.39 -5.59 3.61
CA ILE A 73 -2.36 -4.57 3.78
C ILE A 73 -1.01 -5.28 3.94
N VAL A 74 -0.03 -4.89 3.13
CA VAL A 74 1.31 -5.49 3.08
C VAL A 74 2.38 -4.43 3.35
N PRO A 75 2.82 -4.25 4.61
CA PRO A 75 3.99 -3.44 4.91
C PRO A 75 5.27 -4.12 4.42
N VAL A 76 6.02 -3.40 3.58
CA VAL A 76 7.37 -3.79 3.17
C VAL A 76 8.33 -3.52 4.33
N LEU A 77 8.88 -4.58 4.89
CA LEU A 77 9.73 -4.48 6.08
C LEU A 77 11.11 -3.90 5.73
N ARG A 78 11.69 -3.07 6.60
CA ARG A 78 11.20 -2.66 7.94
C ARG A 78 10.40 -1.37 7.94
N ALA A 79 10.63 -0.49 6.96
CA ALA A 79 10.14 0.89 7.00
C ALA A 79 8.61 0.99 6.86
N GLY A 80 7.98 0.09 6.10
CA GLY A 80 6.53 0.00 5.94
C GLY A 80 5.78 -0.27 7.24
N LEU A 81 6.44 -0.81 8.28
CA LEU A 81 5.78 -1.04 9.58
C LEU A 81 5.34 0.28 10.23
N GLY A 82 6.09 1.36 10.05
CA GLY A 82 5.71 2.68 10.59
C GLY A 82 4.45 3.27 9.93
N MET A 83 4.06 2.74 8.76
CA MET A 83 2.88 3.17 8.01
C MET A 83 1.61 2.39 8.38
N LEU A 84 1.77 1.19 8.94
CA LEU A 84 0.66 0.26 9.13
C LEU A 84 -0.47 0.84 9.98
N GLU A 85 -0.13 1.54 11.06
CA GLU A 85 -1.10 2.15 11.97
C GLU A 85 -2.01 3.14 11.23
N GLY A 86 -1.45 3.98 10.36
CA GLY A 86 -2.22 4.95 9.58
C GLY A 86 -3.21 4.29 8.62
N MET A 87 -2.84 3.14 8.04
CA MET A 87 -3.71 2.40 7.12
C MET A 87 -4.84 1.67 7.87
N VAL A 88 -4.50 0.95 8.95
CA VAL A 88 -5.47 0.16 9.73
C VAL A 88 -6.47 1.05 10.47
N LYS A 89 -6.10 2.31 10.76
CA LYS A 89 -7.02 3.31 11.33
C LYS A 89 -8.24 3.59 10.44
N LEU A 90 -8.07 3.57 9.11
CA LEU A 90 -9.17 3.72 8.15
C LEU A 90 -9.77 2.38 7.71
N LEU A 91 -8.97 1.31 7.67
CA LEU A 91 -9.41 -0.04 7.32
C LEU A 91 -9.18 -1.04 8.46
N PRO A 92 -9.89 -0.93 9.60
CA PRO A 92 -9.63 -1.78 10.77
C PRO A 92 -10.00 -3.25 10.54
N SER A 93 -10.82 -3.52 9.52
CA SER A 93 -11.25 -4.87 9.18
C SER A 93 -10.31 -5.58 8.20
N ALA A 94 -9.40 -4.85 7.55
CA ALA A 94 -8.44 -5.41 6.58
C ALA A 94 -7.50 -6.41 7.26
N GLU A 95 -7.08 -7.43 6.53
CA GLU A 95 -6.05 -8.33 7.05
C GLU A 95 -4.67 -7.75 6.75
N VAL A 96 -3.68 -8.17 7.54
CA VAL A 96 -2.30 -7.70 7.42
C VAL A 96 -1.39 -8.88 7.13
N GLY A 97 -0.63 -8.79 6.03
CA GLY A 97 0.39 -9.76 5.66
C GLY A 97 1.77 -9.11 5.68
N PHE A 98 2.77 -9.76 6.26
CA PHE A 98 4.11 -9.16 6.39
C PHE A 98 5.05 -9.67 5.31
N LEU A 99 5.66 -8.75 4.58
CA LEU A 99 6.64 -9.05 3.53
C LEU A 99 8.00 -8.44 3.87
N GLY A 100 8.97 -9.30 4.13
CA GLY A 100 10.38 -8.93 4.28
C GLY A 100 11.17 -9.41 3.08
N ILE A 101 11.44 -8.50 2.15
CA ILE A 101 12.30 -8.74 1.00
C ILE A 101 13.59 -7.96 1.21
N LYS A 102 14.73 -8.63 1.03
CA LYS A 102 16.03 -7.98 0.94
C LYS A 102 16.69 -8.40 -0.36
N ARG A 103 17.43 -7.50 -0.97
CA ARG A 103 18.27 -7.81 -2.13
C ARG A 103 19.62 -8.32 -1.67
N ASN A 104 20.08 -9.42 -2.25
CA ASN A 104 21.46 -9.85 -2.07
C ASN A 104 22.39 -8.79 -2.70
N GLU A 105 23.36 -8.31 -1.93
CA GLU A 105 24.24 -7.21 -2.34
C GLU A 105 25.27 -7.64 -3.40
N GLU A 106 25.53 -8.95 -3.54
CA GLU A 106 26.45 -9.52 -4.51
C GLU A 106 25.74 -9.98 -5.79
N THR A 107 24.62 -10.71 -5.67
CA THR A 107 23.91 -11.27 -6.83
C THR A 107 22.81 -10.35 -7.37
N LEU A 108 22.42 -9.33 -6.60
CA LEU A 108 21.28 -8.46 -6.88
C LEU A 108 19.95 -9.22 -7.02
N GLU A 109 19.87 -10.46 -6.55
CA GLU A 109 18.62 -11.22 -6.52
C GLU A 109 17.84 -10.92 -5.24
N PRO A 110 16.50 -10.80 -5.32
CA PRO A 110 15.66 -10.66 -4.14
C PRO A 110 15.59 -11.98 -3.37
N TYR A 111 15.70 -11.93 -2.05
CA TYR A 111 15.38 -13.05 -1.17
C TYR A 111 14.36 -12.62 -0.10
N THR A 112 13.36 -13.47 0.11
CA THR A 112 12.29 -13.23 1.09
C THR A 112 12.71 -13.82 2.42
N TYR A 113 12.99 -12.99 3.42
CA TYR A 113 13.40 -13.42 4.76
C TYR A 113 12.25 -13.44 5.78
N ALA A 114 11.13 -12.82 5.45
CA ALA A 114 9.90 -12.94 6.22
C ALA A 114 8.73 -12.97 5.24
N ASN A 115 7.98 -14.07 5.24
CA ASN A 115 6.75 -14.20 4.49
C ASN A 115 5.65 -14.67 5.44
N ARG A 116 4.76 -13.75 5.80
CA ARG A 116 3.49 -14.08 6.45
C ARG A 116 2.35 -13.49 5.66
N LEU A 117 2.23 -13.89 4.40
CA LEU A 117 1.06 -13.65 3.57
C LEU A 117 0.24 -14.93 3.44
N PRO A 118 -1.09 -14.84 3.24
CA PRO A 118 -1.87 -15.99 2.80
C PRO A 118 -1.27 -16.62 1.53
N ASP A 119 -1.33 -17.95 1.44
CA ASP A 119 -0.81 -18.68 0.27
C ASP A 119 -1.60 -18.37 -1.00
N ASP A 120 -2.88 -18.04 -0.84
CA ASP A 120 -3.81 -17.69 -1.91
C ASP A 120 -4.34 -16.26 -1.74
N LEU A 121 -4.11 -15.43 -2.76
CA LEU A 121 -4.58 -14.05 -2.86
C LEU A 121 -5.62 -13.87 -3.98
N GLU A 122 -6.22 -14.96 -4.47
CA GLU A 122 -7.22 -14.90 -5.54
C GLU A 122 -8.34 -13.91 -5.21
N ASN A 123 -8.71 -13.09 -6.20
CA ASN A 123 -9.76 -12.08 -6.13
C ASN A 123 -9.56 -11.00 -5.04
N ARG A 124 -8.34 -10.84 -4.52
CA ARG A 124 -8.04 -9.94 -3.40
C ARG A 124 -7.34 -8.66 -3.84
N GLN A 125 -7.85 -7.51 -3.36
CA GLN A 125 -7.16 -6.22 -3.49
C GLN A 125 -6.04 -6.12 -2.46
N VAL A 126 -4.84 -5.73 -2.89
CA VAL A 126 -3.67 -5.64 -2.02
C VAL A 126 -3.17 -4.19 -1.95
N PHE A 127 -2.93 -3.70 -0.74
CA PHE A 127 -2.30 -2.42 -0.46
C PHE A 127 -0.87 -2.63 0.01
N ILE A 128 0.11 -2.34 -0.83
CA ILE A 128 1.53 -2.42 -0.45
C ILE A 128 1.92 -1.07 0.15
N ILE A 129 2.51 -1.05 1.34
CA ILE A 129 2.96 0.20 1.98
C ILE A 129 4.47 0.20 2.20
N ASP A 130 5.15 1.17 1.58
CA ASP A 130 6.60 1.38 1.68
C ASP A 130 6.89 2.88 1.62
N PRO A 131 7.56 3.51 2.62
CA PRO A 131 7.71 4.97 2.63
C PRO A 131 8.43 5.55 1.41
N MET A 132 9.37 4.80 0.83
CA MET A 132 10.31 5.32 -0.17
C MET A 132 10.31 4.49 -1.45
N LEU A 133 9.67 4.98 -2.50
CA LEU A 133 9.89 4.51 -3.86
C LEU A 133 11.16 5.15 -4.41
N ALA A 134 12.31 4.54 -4.14
CA ALA A 134 13.62 5.00 -4.61
C ALA A 134 13.93 4.48 -6.02
N THR A 135 14.53 3.30 -6.14
CA THR A 135 14.86 2.69 -7.44
C THR A 135 13.75 1.81 -8.01
N GLY A 136 12.70 1.51 -7.23
CA GLY A 136 11.59 0.64 -7.64
C GLY A 136 11.82 -0.86 -7.46
N GLY A 137 13.04 -1.32 -7.21
CA GLY A 137 13.36 -2.76 -7.10
C GLY A 137 12.51 -3.49 -6.07
N THR A 138 12.52 -3.04 -4.82
CA THR A 138 11.75 -3.66 -3.74
C THR A 138 10.24 -3.69 -4.03
N LEU A 139 9.73 -2.63 -4.67
CA LEU A 139 8.31 -2.55 -5.01
C LEU A 139 7.95 -3.52 -6.13
N ASN A 140 8.80 -3.66 -7.15
CA ASN A 140 8.65 -4.66 -8.20
C ASN A 140 8.66 -6.07 -7.64
N ASP A 141 9.61 -6.39 -6.76
CA ASP A 141 9.69 -7.69 -6.10
C ASP A 141 8.43 -7.97 -5.27
N SER A 142 7.91 -6.94 -4.58
CA SER A 142 6.69 -7.05 -3.77
C SER A 142 5.44 -7.25 -4.61
N ILE A 143 5.34 -6.55 -5.75
CA ILE A 143 4.25 -6.68 -6.73
C ILE A 143 4.26 -8.09 -7.35
N ASP A 144 5.43 -8.54 -7.79
CA ASP A 144 5.60 -9.89 -8.34
C ASP A 144 5.14 -10.93 -7.34
N TYR A 145 5.57 -10.79 -6.10
CA TYR A 145 5.25 -11.70 -5.03
C TYR A 145 3.73 -11.89 -4.82
N ILE A 146 2.96 -10.80 -4.87
CA ILE A 146 1.50 -10.86 -4.65
C ILE A 146 0.74 -11.33 -5.90
N PHE A 147 1.21 -10.97 -7.10
CA PHE A 147 0.56 -11.36 -8.35
C PHE A 147 0.83 -12.82 -8.72
N GLU A 148 2.01 -13.35 -8.39
CA GLU A 148 2.30 -14.78 -8.47
C GLU A 148 1.38 -15.62 -7.57
N ARG A 149 0.76 -15.00 -6.56
CA ARG A 149 -0.23 -15.61 -5.65
C ARG A 149 -1.69 -15.30 -6.01
N GLY A 150 -1.93 -14.69 -7.17
CA GLY A 150 -3.28 -14.48 -7.70
C GLY A 150 -3.97 -13.17 -7.28
N ALA A 151 -3.28 -12.24 -6.61
CA ALA A 151 -3.84 -10.93 -6.29
C ALA A 151 -4.42 -10.24 -7.55
N VAL A 152 -5.57 -9.59 -7.40
CA VAL A 152 -6.30 -9.01 -8.54
C VAL A 152 -5.75 -7.64 -8.94
N SER A 153 -5.37 -6.84 -7.95
CA SER A 153 -4.85 -5.49 -8.11
C SER A 153 -3.91 -5.14 -6.97
N ALA A 154 -3.02 -4.18 -7.22
CA ALA A 154 -2.12 -3.64 -6.22
C ALA A 154 -2.24 -2.11 -6.15
N THR A 155 -2.41 -1.58 -4.95
CA THR A 155 -2.28 -0.14 -4.68
C THR A 155 -1.08 0.07 -3.78
N CYS A 156 -0.03 0.67 -4.33
CA CYS A 156 1.22 0.92 -3.64
C CYS A 156 1.15 2.32 -3.01
N VAL A 157 1.22 2.42 -1.68
CA VAL A 157 1.21 3.70 -0.98
C VAL A 157 2.63 4.02 -0.56
N CYS A 158 3.18 5.09 -1.13
CA CYS A 158 4.50 5.61 -0.80
C CYS A 158 4.40 7.05 -0.28
N LEU A 159 5.23 7.41 0.70
CA LEU A 159 5.32 8.81 1.13
C LEU A 159 6.08 9.65 0.11
N LEU A 160 7.14 9.06 -0.47
CA LEU A 160 8.04 9.71 -1.42
C LEU A 160 8.33 8.77 -2.58
N GLY A 161 8.29 9.31 -3.80
CA GLY A 161 8.70 8.60 -5.01
C GLY A 161 9.71 9.40 -5.81
N ALA A 162 10.73 8.72 -6.33
CA ALA A 162 11.68 9.25 -7.28
C ALA A 162 11.23 8.92 -8.72
N PRO A 163 11.41 9.82 -9.70
CA PRO A 163 10.99 9.58 -11.08
C PRO A 163 11.55 8.28 -11.68
N GLU A 164 12.82 7.97 -11.39
CA GLU A 164 13.49 6.75 -11.83
C GLU A 164 12.83 5.49 -11.26
N GLY A 165 12.38 5.52 -10.01
CA GLY A 165 11.68 4.41 -9.38
C GLY A 165 10.30 4.20 -9.98
N VAL A 166 9.55 5.29 -10.21
CA VAL A 166 8.24 5.24 -10.86
C VAL A 166 8.35 4.66 -12.27
N GLU A 167 9.33 5.10 -13.05
CA GLU A 167 9.50 4.60 -14.42
C GLU A 167 9.96 3.13 -14.44
N ASN A 168 10.84 2.74 -13.52
CA ASN A 168 11.25 1.34 -13.39
C ASN A 168 10.06 0.43 -13.03
N VAL A 169 9.17 0.87 -12.14
CA VAL A 169 7.94 0.11 -11.80
C VAL A 169 7.01 0.04 -13.00
N ARG A 170 6.82 1.16 -13.72
CA ARG A 170 6.02 1.19 -14.94
C ARG A 170 6.52 0.19 -15.99
N ALA A 171 7.83 0.22 -16.27
CA ALA A 171 8.46 -0.66 -17.25
C ALA A 171 8.35 -2.13 -16.85
N HIS A 172 8.58 -2.44 -15.57
CA HIS A 172 8.44 -3.80 -15.02
C HIS A 172 7.02 -4.35 -15.17
N LEU A 173 6.01 -3.54 -14.82
CA LEU A 173 4.61 -3.92 -14.98
C LEU A 173 4.23 -4.20 -16.43
N LEU A 174 4.67 -3.35 -17.37
CA LEU A 174 4.43 -3.56 -18.79
C LEU A 174 5.08 -4.86 -19.31
N ALA A 175 6.24 -5.21 -18.78
CA ALA A 175 6.97 -6.41 -19.19
C ALA A 175 6.39 -7.71 -18.61
N LYS A 176 6.01 -7.71 -17.33
CA LYS A 176 5.64 -8.94 -16.60
C LYS A 176 4.14 -9.07 -16.31
N TRP A 177 3.43 -7.96 -16.14
CA TRP A 177 2.02 -7.92 -15.71
C TRP A 177 1.17 -6.92 -16.51
N PRO A 178 1.13 -7.02 -17.86
CA PRO A 178 0.50 -6.01 -18.72
C PRO A 178 -1.00 -5.82 -18.45
N ASP A 179 -1.67 -6.90 -18.01
CA ASP A 179 -3.12 -6.92 -17.77
C ASP A 179 -3.51 -6.64 -16.31
N ARG A 180 -2.53 -6.39 -15.42
CA ARG A 180 -2.80 -6.15 -14.00
C ARG A 180 -2.97 -4.66 -13.71
N GLU A 181 -3.98 -4.37 -12.89
CA GLU A 181 -4.23 -3.02 -12.40
C GLU A 181 -3.31 -2.70 -11.22
N VAL A 182 -2.45 -1.70 -11.43
CA VAL A 182 -1.56 -1.16 -10.39
C VAL A 182 -1.66 0.35 -10.32
N GLU A 183 -1.91 0.83 -9.11
CA GLU A 183 -1.82 2.25 -8.74
C GLU A 183 -0.65 2.46 -7.78
N VAL A 184 0.04 3.58 -7.95
CA VAL A 184 1.15 4.06 -7.11
C VAL A 184 0.88 5.49 -6.69
#